data_AF-A0A0L9V6D7-F1
#
_entry.id   AF-A0A0L9V6D7-F1
#
_cell.length_a   1.000
_cell.length_b   1.000
_cell.length_c   1.000
_cell.angle_alpha   90.00
_cell.angle_beta   90.00
_cell.angle_gamma   90.00
#
_symmetry.space_group_name_H-M   'P 1'
#
loop_
_entity.id
_entity.type
_entity.pdbx_description
1 polymer ?
#
loop_
_entity_poly.entity_id
_entity_poly.type
_entity_poly.pdbx_seq_one_letter_code
_entity_poly.pdbx_strand_id
1 'polypeptide(L)'
;MVVDEVIKSGRRMGRKGRCPLMYEWYGEKYWGAAHGLAGIMHVLMDMELKPDEVEDVKGTLKYMISNKFSSGNYPASEDDRKSDVLVHWCHGAPGIALTLVKAAKVFGDKEFLDAAMEAGEVVWNRGLLKKVGICHGISGNAYVFLSLYQLTRDVKHLYRAKAFACFLLDRAHKLISGGEMHGGDRPYSLFEGKGGMAYLFLDMIDPSQSKFPAYEL
;
A
#
# COMPACT_ATOMS: atom_id res chain seq x y z
N MET A 1 12.94 6.75 -23.17
CA MET A 1 12.70 7.41 -21.87
C MET A 1 12.59 6.34 -20.79
N VAL A 2 12.71 6.66 -19.48
CA VAL A 2 12.64 5.63 -18.41
C VAL A 2 11.33 4.84 -18.47
N VAL A 3 10.20 5.51 -18.72
CA VAL A 3 8.87 4.89 -18.88
C VAL A 3 8.85 3.82 -19.96
N ASP A 4 9.41 4.10 -21.14
CA ASP A 4 9.44 3.15 -22.26
C ASP A 4 10.16 1.85 -21.89
N GLU A 5 11.28 1.94 -21.15
CA GLU A 5 12.04 0.76 -20.76
C GLU A 5 11.33 -0.02 -19.64
N VAL A 6 10.66 0.66 -18.71
CA VAL A 6 9.81 0.02 -17.69
C VAL A 6 8.69 -0.78 -18.37
N ILE A 7 7.92 -0.16 -19.26
CA ILE A 7 6.85 -0.84 -20.01
C ILE A 7 7.39 -2.00 -20.84
N LYS A 8 8.48 -1.79 -21.58
CA LYS A 8 9.09 -2.83 -22.44
C LYS A 8 9.59 -4.02 -21.63
N SER A 9 10.24 -3.76 -20.49
CA SER A 9 10.69 -4.80 -19.56
C SER A 9 9.50 -5.56 -18.97
N GLY A 10 8.49 -4.83 -18.50
CA GLY A 10 7.26 -5.39 -17.93
C GLY A 10 6.53 -6.31 -18.89
N ARG A 11 6.36 -5.89 -20.15
CA ARG A 11 5.73 -6.69 -21.22
C ARG A 11 6.53 -7.94 -21.59
N ARG A 12 7.86 -7.88 -21.49
CA ARG A 12 8.75 -9.01 -21.83
C ARG A 12 8.57 -10.17 -20.87
N MET A 13 8.38 -9.86 -19.58
CA MET A 13 8.17 -10.87 -18.53
C MET A 13 6.68 -11.18 -18.33
N GLY A 14 5.80 -10.21 -18.60
CA GLY A 14 4.36 -10.37 -18.54
C GLY A 14 3.81 -11.29 -19.63
N ARG A 15 2.54 -11.67 -19.48
CA ARG A 15 1.83 -12.51 -20.45
C ARG A 15 0.42 -11.98 -20.65
N LYS A 16 0.09 -11.59 -21.89
CA LYS A 16 -1.26 -11.20 -22.28
C LYS A 16 -2.26 -12.32 -21.93
N GLY A 17 -3.39 -11.94 -21.34
CA GLY A 17 -4.39 -12.88 -20.79
C GLY A 17 -4.08 -13.40 -19.36
N ARG A 18 -2.94 -13.02 -18.76
CA ARG A 18 -2.66 -13.17 -17.32
C ARG A 18 -2.31 -11.80 -16.72
N CYS A 19 -1.07 -11.59 -16.28
CA CYS A 19 -0.58 -10.30 -15.84
C CYS A 19 0.19 -9.62 -16.99
N PRO A 20 -0.29 -8.48 -17.56
CA PRO A 20 0.33 -7.83 -18.71
C PRO A 20 1.73 -7.29 -18.44
N LEU A 21 1.96 -6.73 -17.25
CA LEU A 21 3.27 -6.25 -16.80
C LEU A 21 3.73 -7.05 -15.60
N MET A 22 4.92 -7.63 -15.68
CA MET A 22 5.54 -8.39 -14.58
C MET A 22 7.00 -7.97 -14.40
N TYR A 23 7.48 -7.97 -13.17
CA TYR A 23 8.83 -7.54 -12.80
C TYR A 23 9.40 -8.45 -11.72
N GLU A 24 10.72 -8.43 -11.59
CA GLU A 24 11.46 -9.25 -10.64
C GLU A 24 12.51 -8.40 -9.92
N TRP A 25 12.70 -8.67 -8.63
CA TRP A 25 13.75 -8.08 -7.81
C TRP A 25 14.33 -9.17 -6.89
N TYR A 26 15.66 -9.34 -6.91
CA TYR A 26 16.35 -10.44 -6.21
C TYR A 26 15.77 -11.85 -6.49
N GLY A 27 15.40 -12.14 -7.74
CA GLY A 27 14.85 -13.45 -8.12
C GLY A 27 13.36 -13.62 -7.86
N GLU A 28 12.71 -12.63 -7.24
CA GLU A 28 11.33 -12.73 -6.76
C GLU A 28 10.40 -11.73 -7.47
N LYS A 29 9.20 -12.19 -7.81
CA LYS A 29 8.18 -11.37 -8.49
C LYS A 29 7.23 -10.75 -7.47
N TYR A 30 7.70 -9.70 -6.81
CA TYR A 30 6.95 -9.04 -5.73
C TYR A 30 5.70 -8.30 -6.20
N TRP A 31 4.70 -8.25 -5.33
CA TRP A 31 3.44 -7.53 -5.57
C TRP A 31 3.34 -6.20 -4.84
N GLY A 32 3.98 -6.08 -3.68
CA GLY A 32 3.80 -4.96 -2.77
C GLY A 32 4.39 -3.63 -3.25
N ALA A 33 4.17 -2.57 -2.47
CA ALA A 33 4.49 -1.20 -2.88
C ALA A 33 6.00 -0.91 -2.92
N ALA A 34 6.80 -1.55 -2.07
CA ALA A 34 8.22 -1.23 -1.95
C ALA A 34 9.08 -1.77 -3.11
N HIS A 35 8.79 -2.99 -3.56
CA HIS A 35 9.65 -3.73 -4.49
C HIS A 35 8.89 -4.42 -5.62
N GLY A 36 7.57 -4.18 -5.72
CA GLY A 36 6.69 -4.99 -6.55
C GLY A 36 5.77 -4.21 -7.48
N LEU A 37 4.83 -4.95 -8.06
CA LEU A 37 3.86 -4.44 -9.03
C LEU A 37 3.14 -3.18 -8.56
N ALA A 38 2.65 -3.16 -7.32
CA ALA A 38 1.91 -2.02 -6.78
C ALA A 38 2.72 -0.72 -6.86
N GLY A 39 4.01 -0.75 -6.46
CA GLY A 39 4.89 0.41 -6.52
C GLY A 39 5.12 0.91 -7.95
N ILE A 40 5.37 -0.02 -8.87
CA ILE A 40 5.62 0.32 -10.28
C ILE A 40 4.36 0.90 -10.93
N MET A 41 3.19 0.26 -10.72
CA MET A 41 1.92 0.75 -11.24
C MET A 41 1.58 2.12 -10.65
N HIS A 42 1.85 2.33 -9.35
CA HIS A 42 1.65 3.60 -8.68
C HIS A 42 2.39 4.73 -9.39
N VAL A 43 3.68 4.54 -9.71
CA VAL A 43 4.50 5.55 -10.40
C VAL A 43 4.07 5.72 -11.86
N LEU A 44 3.77 4.63 -12.58
CA LEU A 44 3.34 4.70 -13.97
C LEU A 44 2.06 5.53 -14.16
N MET A 45 1.16 5.53 -13.17
CA MET A 45 -0.07 6.34 -13.21
C MET A 45 0.17 7.86 -13.11
N ASP A 46 1.38 8.31 -12.74
CA ASP A 46 1.75 9.74 -12.79
C ASP A 46 2.37 10.16 -14.13
N MET A 47 2.60 9.20 -15.03
CA MET A 47 3.28 9.43 -16.29
C MET A 47 2.29 9.57 -17.44
N GLU A 48 2.71 10.26 -18.51
CA GLU A 48 2.00 10.24 -19.78
C GLU A 48 2.22 8.89 -20.47
N LEU A 49 1.17 8.06 -20.48
CA LEU A 49 1.17 6.72 -21.06
C LEU A 49 0.38 6.69 -22.37
N LYS A 50 0.80 5.85 -23.31
CA LYS A 50 0.00 5.54 -24.51
C LYS A 50 -1.26 4.76 -24.12
N PRO A 51 -2.34 4.79 -24.93
CA PRO A 51 -3.57 4.06 -24.62
C PRO A 51 -3.37 2.57 -24.33
N ASP A 52 -2.48 1.90 -25.06
CA ASP A 52 -2.17 0.49 -24.83
C ASP A 52 -1.38 0.24 -23.53
N GLU A 53 -0.57 1.22 -23.10
CA GLU A 53 0.20 1.16 -21.85
C GLU A 53 -0.71 1.40 -20.64
N VAL A 54 -1.71 2.28 -20.78
CA VAL A 54 -2.78 2.47 -19.78
C VAL A 54 -3.55 1.17 -19.55
N GLU A 55 -3.94 0.47 -20.61
CA GLU A 55 -4.65 -0.80 -20.50
C GLU A 55 -3.80 -1.91 -19.88
N ASP A 56 -2.48 -1.90 -20.12
CA ASP A 56 -1.56 -2.81 -19.44
C ASP A 56 -1.48 -2.53 -17.93
N VAL A 57 -1.41 -1.26 -17.51
CA VAL A 57 -1.43 -0.87 -16.09
C VAL A 57 -2.73 -1.30 -15.42
N LYS A 58 -3.88 -1.01 -16.03
CA LYS A 58 -5.19 -1.46 -15.53
C LYS A 58 -5.26 -2.99 -15.45
N GLY A 59 -4.81 -3.68 -16.50
CA GLY A 59 -4.82 -5.14 -16.57
C GLY A 59 -3.95 -5.78 -15.48
N THR A 60 -2.79 -5.20 -15.16
CA THR A 60 -1.94 -5.66 -14.05
C THR A 60 -2.64 -5.45 -12.69
N LEU A 61 -3.27 -4.30 -12.47
CA LEU A 61 -4.02 -4.06 -11.22
C LEU A 61 -5.22 -5.01 -11.07
N LYS A 62 -6.01 -5.22 -12.14
CA LYS A 62 -7.13 -6.16 -12.15
C LYS A 62 -6.68 -7.61 -11.95
N TYR A 63 -5.51 -7.96 -12.49
CA TYR A 63 -4.89 -9.25 -12.21
C TYR A 63 -4.60 -9.41 -10.70
N MET A 64 -4.03 -8.40 -10.04
CA MET A 64 -3.78 -8.45 -8.59
C MET A 64 -5.09 -8.57 -7.79
N ILE A 65 -6.11 -7.79 -8.13
CA ILE A 65 -7.46 -7.85 -7.50
C ILE A 65 -8.04 -9.26 -7.60
N SER A 66 -7.98 -9.86 -8.79
CA SER A 66 -8.57 -11.18 -9.07
C SER A 66 -7.84 -12.34 -8.39
N ASN A 67 -6.59 -12.12 -7.95
CA ASN A 67 -5.71 -13.17 -7.44
C ASN A 67 -5.23 -12.89 -6.00
N LYS A 68 -6.03 -12.14 -5.23
CA LYS A 68 -5.85 -11.96 -3.78
C LYS A 68 -6.22 -13.23 -3.01
N PHE A 69 -5.84 -13.30 -1.73
CA PHE A 69 -6.25 -14.39 -0.84
C PHE A 69 -7.75 -14.36 -0.54
N SER A 70 -8.30 -15.49 -0.07
CA SER A 70 -9.70 -15.57 0.38
C SER A 70 -10.01 -14.64 1.54
N SER A 71 -9.01 -14.22 2.32
CA SER A 71 -9.16 -13.21 3.37
C SER A 71 -9.33 -11.77 2.84
N GLY A 72 -9.11 -11.56 1.55
CA GLY A 72 -9.01 -10.24 0.91
C GLY A 72 -7.60 -9.63 0.93
N ASN A 73 -6.65 -10.19 1.69
CA ASN A 73 -5.26 -9.73 1.67
C ASN A 73 -4.53 -10.17 0.39
N TYR A 74 -3.35 -9.64 0.14
CA TYR A 74 -2.58 -9.88 -1.08
C TYR A 74 -1.27 -10.60 -0.78
N PRO A 75 -0.81 -11.48 -1.69
CA PRO A 75 0.46 -12.19 -1.55
C PRO A 75 1.65 -11.22 -1.60
N ALA A 76 2.77 -11.63 -1.01
CA ALA A 76 4.01 -10.87 -1.07
C ALA A 76 4.65 -10.91 -2.46
N SER A 77 4.66 -12.10 -3.09
CA SER A 77 5.17 -12.36 -4.44
C SER A 77 4.31 -13.38 -5.19
N GLU A 78 4.58 -13.60 -6.48
CA GLU A 78 3.89 -14.61 -7.30
C GLU A 78 3.94 -16.02 -6.70
N ASP A 79 5.05 -16.37 -6.06
CA ASP A 79 5.31 -17.72 -5.55
C ASP A 79 4.83 -17.90 -4.09
N ASP A 80 4.67 -16.81 -3.34
CA ASP A 80 4.14 -16.83 -1.97
C ASP A 80 2.61 -16.85 -1.94
N ARG A 81 2.04 -17.97 -2.38
CA ARG A 81 0.57 -18.19 -2.44
C ARG A 81 0.00 -18.90 -1.22
N LYS A 82 0.83 -19.22 -0.22
CA LYS A 82 0.41 -20.01 0.95
C LYS A 82 0.53 -19.23 2.27
N SER A 83 1.24 -18.11 2.29
CA SER A 83 1.48 -17.33 3.50
C SER A 83 0.68 -16.03 3.51
N ASP A 84 -0.58 -16.10 3.95
CA ASP A 84 -1.40 -14.91 4.18
C ASP A 84 -1.11 -14.28 5.55
N VAL A 85 0.06 -13.64 5.67
CA VAL A 85 0.55 -13.11 6.95
C VAL A 85 0.83 -11.61 6.91
N LEU A 86 1.46 -11.12 5.84
CA LEU A 86 1.97 -9.74 5.79
C LEU A 86 0.84 -8.75 5.46
N VAL A 87 0.65 -7.77 6.34
CA VAL A 87 -0.31 -6.66 6.18
C VAL A 87 0.45 -5.35 6.34
N HIS A 88 1.40 -5.12 5.42
CA HIS A 88 2.36 -4.03 5.46
C HIS A 88 2.27 -3.15 4.20
N TRP A 89 2.81 -1.93 4.25
CA TRP A 89 2.98 -1.14 3.02
C TRP A 89 3.92 -1.85 2.04
N CYS A 90 5.05 -2.36 2.52
CA CYS A 90 6.00 -3.06 1.66
C CYS A 90 5.43 -4.34 1.02
N HIS A 91 4.60 -5.10 1.75
CA HIS A 91 3.99 -6.35 1.29
C HIS A 91 2.59 -6.56 1.92
N GLY A 92 1.59 -6.73 1.06
CA GLY A 92 0.20 -7.00 1.46
C GLY A 92 -0.77 -5.85 1.19
N ALA A 93 -1.95 -5.94 1.80
CA ALA A 93 -3.06 -5.04 1.55
C ALA A 93 -2.74 -3.54 1.67
N PRO A 94 -1.97 -3.03 2.65
CA PRO A 94 -1.77 -1.58 2.79
C PRO A 94 -1.16 -0.90 1.56
N GLY A 95 -0.06 -1.42 1.01
CA GLY A 95 0.57 -0.82 -0.15
C GLY A 95 -0.29 -0.90 -1.41
N ILE A 96 -1.02 -2.02 -1.56
CA ILE A 96 -1.93 -2.24 -2.68
C ILE A 96 -3.16 -1.34 -2.56
N ALA A 97 -3.73 -1.17 -1.36
CA ALA A 97 -4.85 -0.27 -1.12
C ALA A 97 -4.52 1.16 -1.54
N LEU A 98 -3.35 1.70 -1.16
CA LEU A 98 -2.91 3.03 -1.57
C LEU A 98 -2.79 3.15 -3.10
N THR A 99 -2.27 2.11 -3.76
CA THR A 99 -2.20 2.05 -5.22
C THR A 99 -3.58 2.04 -5.87
N LEU A 100 -4.51 1.25 -5.32
CA LEU A 100 -5.87 1.14 -5.85
C LEU A 100 -6.69 2.41 -5.62
N VAL A 101 -6.46 3.13 -4.50
CA VAL A 101 -7.02 4.47 -4.29
C VAL A 101 -6.57 5.41 -5.41
N LYS A 102 -5.29 5.40 -5.77
CA LYS A 102 -4.78 6.19 -6.89
C LYS A 102 -5.38 5.77 -8.22
N ALA A 103 -5.47 4.46 -8.48
CA ALA A 103 -6.09 3.93 -9.69
C ALA A 103 -7.56 4.35 -9.82
N ALA A 104 -8.32 4.35 -8.72
CA ALA A 104 -9.69 4.84 -8.70
C ALA A 104 -9.77 6.34 -9.04
N LYS A 105 -8.84 7.17 -8.53
CA LYS A 105 -8.75 8.60 -8.87
C LYS A 105 -8.41 8.84 -10.34
N VAL A 106 -7.41 8.13 -10.87
CA VAL A 106 -6.86 8.35 -12.22
C VAL A 106 -7.79 7.78 -13.30
N PHE A 107 -8.37 6.60 -13.07
CA PHE A 107 -9.17 5.90 -14.09
C PHE A 107 -10.68 6.06 -13.91
N GLY A 108 -11.16 6.46 -12.74
CA GLY A 108 -12.61 6.58 -12.46
C GLY A 108 -13.37 5.25 -12.48
N ASP A 109 -12.68 4.11 -12.48
CA ASP A 109 -13.28 2.78 -12.51
C ASP A 109 -13.69 2.35 -11.09
N LYS A 110 -14.98 1.99 -10.94
CA LYS A 110 -15.56 1.55 -9.67
C LYS A 110 -14.88 0.30 -9.13
N GLU A 111 -14.39 -0.59 -10.00
CA GLU A 111 -13.71 -1.82 -9.58
C GLU A 111 -12.48 -1.53 -8.71
N PHE A 112 -11.73 -0.47 -9.01
CA PHE A 112 -10.57 -0.07 -8.22
C PHE A 112 -10.98 0.52 -6.86
N LEU A 113 -12.08 1.30 -6.82
CA LEU A 113 -12.61 1.84 -5.57
C LEU A 113 -13.09 0.71 -4.65
N ASP A 114 -13.91 -0.21 -5.17
CA ASP A 114 -14.44 -1.34 -4.40
C ASP A 114 -13.29 -2.22 -3.86
N ALA A 115 -12.29 -2.51 -4.70
CA ALA A 115 -11.12 -3.27 -4.26
C ALA A 115 -10.25 -2.53 -3.22
N ALA A 116 -10.10 -1.21 -3.34
CA ALA A 116 -9.40 -0.40 -2.33
C ALA A 116 -10.12 -0.42 -0.97
N MET A 117 -11.47 -0.35 -1.00
CA MET A 117 -12.30 -0.43 0.20
C MET A 117 -12.18 -1.80 0.88
N GLU A 118 -12.21 -2.88 0.11
CA GLU A 118 -12.02 -4.25 0.61
C GLU A 118 -10.63 -4.45 1.21
N ALA A 119 -9.58 -3.95 0.56
CA ALA A 119 -8.23 -3.94 1.12
C ALA A 119 -8.17 -3.12 2.42
N GLY A 120 -8.90 -2.00 2.49
CA GLY A 120 -9.08 -1.21 3.71
C GLY A 120 -9.71 -1.99 4.86
N GLU A 121 -10.67 -2.88 4.59
CA GLU A 121 -11.24 -3.77 5.62
C GLU A 121 -10.22 -4.80 6.12
N VAL A 122 -9.32 -5.31 5.27
CA VAL A 122 -8.19 -6.14 5.72
C VAL A 122 -7.31 -5.37 6.70
N VAL A 123 -6.95 -4.13 6.35
CA VAL A 123 -6.12 -3.27 7.21
C VAL A 123 -6.83 -2.92 8.51
N TRP A 124 -8.14 -2.72 8.50
CA TRP A 124 -8.91 -2.49 9.72
C TRP A 124 -8.87 -3.68 10.67
N ASN A 125 -9.05 -4.89 10.14
CA ASN A 125 -9.14 -6.10 10.96
C ASN A 125 -7.78 -6.67 11.38
N ARG A 126 -6.72 -6.43 10.59
CA ARG A 126 -5.41 -7.10 10.74
C ARG A 126 -4.22 -6.14 10.75
N GLY A 127 -4.42 -4.86 10.50
CA GLY A 127 -3.36 -3.86 10.31
C GLY A 127 -2.86 -3.17 11.58
N LEU A 128 -3.41 -3.49 12.76
CA LEU A 128 -2.88 -3.02 14.04
C LEU A 128 -1.68 -3.87 14.48
N LEU A 129 -0.55 -3.64 13.81
CA LEU A 129 0.66 -4.47 13.92
C LEU A 129 1.39 -4.28 15.25
N LYS A 130 2.23 -5.25 15.60
CA LYS A 130 3.19 -5.13 16.72
C LYS A 130 4.49 -4.38 16.32
N LYS A 131 4.37 -3.36 15.46
CA LYS A 131 5.50 -2.55 14.96
C LYS A 131 5.06 -1.10 14.76
N VAL A 132 5.93 -0.15 15.07
CA VAL A 132 5.56 1.28 15.10
C VAL A 132 5.62 1.97 13.73
N GLY A 133 6.58 1.61 12.87
CA GLY A 133 7.00 2.42 11.71
C GLY A 133 6.02 2.55 10.53
N ILE A 134 6.53 3.14 9.45
CA ILE A 134 5.81 3.43 8.21
C ILE A 134 5.85 2.25 7.22
N CYS A 135 7.00 1.58 7.07
CA CYS A 135 7.17 0.52 6.07
C CYS A 135 6.26 -0.70 6.34
N HIS A 136 6.15 -1.08 7.62
CA HIS A 136 5.46 -2.28 8.07
C HIS A 136 5.02 -2.14 9.54
N GLY A 137 4.42 -0.99 9.88
CA GLY A 137 3.92 -0.71 11.21
C GLY A 137 2.57 0.00 11.20
N ILE A 138 2.05 0.28 12.39
CA ILE A 138 0.75 0.94 12.55
C ILE A 138 0.75 2.32 11.87
N SER A 139 1.88 3.05 11.93
CA SER A 139 1.95 4.40 11.37
C SER A 139 1.70 4.40 9.86
N GLY A 140 2.31 3.45 9.14
CA GLY A 140 2.09 3.29 7.70
C GLY A 140 0.69 2.79 7.34
N ASN A 141 0.17 1.85 8.13
CA ASN A 141 -1.15 1.29 7.87
C ASN A 141 -2.28 2.31 8.06
N ALA A 142 -2.09 3.33 8.92
CA ALA A 142 -3.07 4.40 9.11
C ALA A 142 -3.32 5.22 7.82
N TYR A 143 -2.29 5.37 6.97
CA TYR A 143 -2.41 6.10 5.70
C TYR A 143 -3.43 5.50 4.74
N VAL A 144 -3.66 4.18 4.80
CA VAL A 144 -4.71 3.54 4.00
C VAL A 144 -6.07 4.19 4.25
N PHE A 145 -6.38 4.49 5.51
CA PHE A 145 -7.63 5.13 5.86
C PHE A 145 -7.64 6.62 5.52
N LEU A 146 -6.50 7.31 5.60
CA LEU A 146 -6.39 8.70 5.15
C LEU A 146 -6.65 8.81 3.64
N SER A 147 -6.04 7.96 2.84
CA SER A 147 -6.23 7.96 1.38
C SER A 147 -7.66 7.56 0.98
N LEU A 148 -8.26 6.58 1.67
CA LEU A 148 -9.68 6.24 1.48
C LEU A 148 -10.60 7.39 1.88
N TYR A 149 -10.33 8.09 2.98
CA TYR A 149 -11.09 9.28 3.38
C TYR A 149 -11.01 10.39 2.33
N GLN A 150 -9.82 10.67 1.80
CA GLN A 150 -9.65 11.68 0.77
C GLN A 150 -10.40 11.34 -0.52
N LEU A 151 -10.43 10.06 -0.89
CA LEU A 151 -11.13 9.58 -2.08
C LEU A 151 -12.66 9.60 -1.91
N THR A 152 -13.17 9.11 -0.78
CA THR A 152 -14.61 8.85 -0.58
C THR A 152 -15.34 9.96 0.17
N ARG A 153 -14.62 10.76 0.96
CA ARG A 153 -15.15 11.69 1.97
C ARG A 153 -16.01 11.03 3.06
N ASP A 154 -15.98 9.70 3.16
CA ASP A 154 -16.65 8.98 4.24
C ASP A 154 -15.85 9.10 5.54
N VAL A 155 -16.45 9.78 6.53
CA VAL A 155 -15.88 10.02 7.85
C VAL A 155 -15.54 8.73 8.62
N LYS A 156 -16.11 7.58 8.23
CA LYS A 156 -15.72 6.26 8.75
C LYS A 156 -14.21 6.03 8.59
N HIS A 157 -13.63 6.40 7.45
CA HIS A 157 -12.20 6.21 7.22
C HIS A 157 -11.36 7.16 8.05
N LEU A 158 -11.78 8.42 8.20
CA LEU A 158 -11.10 9.35 9.09
C LEU A 158 -11.11 8.85 10.55
N TYR A 159 -12.23 8.28 11.01
CA TYR A 159 -12.32 7.65 12.31
C TYR A 159 -11.31 6.50 12.46
N ARG A 160 -11.15 5.65 11.45
CA ARG A 160 -10.18 4.54 11.47
C ARG A 160 -8.73 5.02 11.52
N ALA A 161 -8.38 6.04 10.74
CA ALA A 161 -7.06 6.69 10.81
C ALA A 161 -6.80 7.24 12.22
N LYS A 162 -7.79 7.95 12.78
CA LYS A 162 -7.74 8.48 14.15
C LYS A 162 -7.56 7.36 15.18
N ALA A 163 -8.28 6.25 15.06
CA ALA A 163 -8.16 5.13 15.98
C ALA A 163 -6.73 4.55 16.02
N PHE A 164 -6.10 4.40 14.85
CA PHE A 164 -4.71 3.93 14.74
C PHE A 164 -3.73 4.95 15.37
N ALA A 165 -3.90 6.24 15.08
CA ALA A 165 -3.09 7.30 15.66
C ALA A 165 -3.26 7.40 17.20
N CYS A 166 -4.49 7.31 17.71
CA CYS A 166 -4.76 7.31 19.15
C CYS A 166 -4.16 6.08 19.85
N PHE A 167 -4.23 4.90 19.23
CA PHE A 167 -3.56 3.71 19.77
C PHE A 167 -2.04 3.92 19.88
N LEU A 168 -1.42 4.48 18.84
CA LEU A 168 0.00 4.82 18.87
C LEU A 168 0.32 5.82 20.00
N LEU A 169 -0.47 6.88 20.13
CA LEU A 169 -0.27 7.91 21.15
C LEU A 169 -0.38 7.35 22.58
N ASP A 170 -1.39 6.52 22.85
CA ASP A 170 -1.66 5.97 24.18
C ASP A 170 -0.74 4.80 24.55
N ARG A 171 -0.43 3.92 23.59
CA ARG A 171 0.17 2.60 23.87
C ARG A 171 1.59 2.43 23.38
N ALA A 172 2.01 3.09 22.28
CA ALA A 172 3.25 2.72 21.60
C ALA A 172 4.48 2.82 22.52
N HIS A 173 4.60 3.88 23.31
CA HIS A 173 5.74 4.04 24.22
C HIS A 173 5.85 2.87 25.21
N LYS A 174 4.73 2.51 25.86
CA LYS A 174 4.68 1.42 26.85
C LYS A 174 4.99 0.06 26.20
N LEU A 175 4.36 -0.23 25.06
CA LEU A 175 4.55 -1.50 24.34
C LEU A 175 5.95 -1.64 23.74
N ILE A 176 6.58 -0.54 23.33
CA ILE A 176 7.98 -0.58 22.87
C ILE A 176 8.92 -0.81 24.05
N SER A 177 8.71 -0.13 25.19
CA SER A 177 9.54 -0.33 26.38
C SER A 177 9.40 -1.71 27.01
N GLY A 178 8.22 -2.33 26.91
CA GLY A 178 7.95 -3.69 27.40
C GLY A 178 8.34 -4.79 26.41
N GLY A 179 8.74 -4.44 25.18
CA GLY A 179 9.16 -5.39 24.16
C GLY A 179 8.00 -6.08 23.41
N GLU A 180 6.74 -5.72 23.66
CA GLU A 180 5.59 -6.27 22.95
C GLU A 180 5.39 -5.65 21.56
N MET A 181 5.97 -4.48 21.29
CA MET A 181 5.97 -3.79 20.01
C MET A 181 7.40 -3.46 19.56
N HIS A 182 7.73 -3.79 18.32
CA HIS A 182 9.02 -3.46 17.74
C HIS A 182 9.12 -1.96 17.41
N GLY A 183 10.15 -1.29 17.96
CA GLY A 183 10.42 0.14 17.76
C GLY A 183 11.15 0.50 16.45
N GLY A 184 11.51 -0.50 15.65
CA GLY A 184 12.33 -0.35 14.44
C GLY A 184 13.82 -0.60 14.70
N ASP A 185 14.54 -1.20 13.75
CA ASP A 185 15.99 -1.48 13.89
C ASP A 185 16.77 -0.17 14.00
N ARG A 186 16.27 0.88 13.33
CA ARG A 186 16.70 2.27 13.50
C ARG A 186 15.55 3.04 14.17
N PRO A 187 15.50 3.12 15.53
CA PRO A 187 14.31 3.53 16.27
C PRO A 187 13.81 4.96 16.03
N TYR A 188 14.65 5.82 15.43
CA TYR A 188 14.33 7.22 15.12
C TYR A 188 14.23 7.50 13.62
N SER A 189 14.37 6.47 12.79
CA SER A 189 14.25 6.62 11.33
C SER A 189 12.81 6.89 10.90
N LEU A 190 12.65 7.43 9.69
CA LEU A 190 11.34 7.70 9.09
C LEU A 190 10.57 6.41 8.79
N PHE A 191 11.20 5.41 8.15
CA PHE A 191 10.47 4.24 7.65
C PHE A 191 10.26 3.13 8.68
N GLU A 192 11.12 2.99 9.69
CA GLU A 192 11.02 1.89 10.67
C GLU A 192 10.61 2.38 12.06
N GLY A 193 11.03 3.61 12.41
CA GLY A 193 11.04 4.10 13.78
C GLY A 193 9.95 5.11 14.10
N LYS A 194 10.16 5.79 15.24
CA LYS A 194 9.30 6.86 15.77
C LYS A 194 9.28 8.10 14.89
N GLY A 195 10.25 8.29 14.00
CA GLY A 195 10.23 9.38 13.01
C GLY A 195 8.99 9.29 12.12
N GLY A 196 8.63 8.09 11.68
CA GLY A 196 7.41 7.83 10.92
C GLY A 196 6.12 8.01 11.71
N MET A 197 6.13 7.67 13.00
CA MET A 197 5.01 7.92 13.91
C MET A 197 4.77 9.43 14.10
N ALA A 198 5.83 10.20 14.29
CA ALA A 198 5.75 11.66 14.36
C ALA A 198 5.23 12.26 13.05
N TYR A 199 5.70 11.75 11.90
CA TYR A 199 5.22 12.17 10.58
C TYR A 199 3.71 11.95 10.42
N LEU A 200 3.20 10.75 10.76
CA LEU A 200 1.76 10.49 10.77
C LEU A 200 1.00 11.48 11.66
N PHE A 201 1.48 11.77 12.86
CA PHE A 201 0.79 12.69 13.76
C PHE A 201 0.69 14.12 13.21
N LEU A 202 1.71 14.59 12.50
CA LEU A 202 1.66 15.87 11.81
C LEU A 202 0.63 15.85 10.67
N ASP A 203 0.61 14.79 9.88
CA ASP A 203 -0.35 14.61 8.79
C ASP A 203 -1.80 14.48 9.28
N MET A 204 -2.02 13.98 10.50
CA MET A 204 -3.35 13.91 11.12
C MET A 204 -3.92 15.29 11.49
N ILE A 205 -3.12 16.37 11.47
CA ILE A 205 -3.59 17.75 11.71
C ILE A 205 -4.47 18.24 10.55
N ASP A 206 -4.08 17.90 9.31
CA ASP A 206 -4.90 18.13 8.11
C ASP A 206 -5.01 16.83 7.29
N PRO A 207 -5.93 15.92 7.67
CA PRO A 207 -6.15 14.65 6.99
C PRO A 207 -6.53 14.77 5.51
N SER A 208 -6.96 15.95 5.07
CA SER A 208 -7.32 16.20 3.67
C SER A 208 -6.09 16.40 2.76
N GLN A 209 -4.93 16.73 3.36
CA GLN A 209 -3.66 16.98 2.69
C GLN A 209 -2.58 15.92 2.99
N SER A 210 -2.86 14.98 3.90
CA SER A 210 -1.91 13.93 4.28
C SER A 210 -1.47 13.07 3.09
N LYS A 211 -0.21 12.66 3.06
CA LYS A 211 0.33 11.79 2.00
C LYS A 211 1.30 10.79 2.59
N PHE A 212 1.19 9.52 2.20
CA PHE A 212 2.16 8.53 2.60
C PHE A 212 3.57 9.00 2.14
N PRO A 213 4.55 9.12 3.05
CA PRO A 213 5.82 9.76 2.74
C PRO A 213 6.58 8.96 1.67
N ALA A 214 7.03 9.68 0.62
CA ALA A 214 7.76 9.12 -0.51
C ALA A 214 7.01 8.04 -1.31
N TYR A 215 5.67 8.02 -1.22
CA TYR A 215 4.82 7.15 -2.06
C TYR A 215 3.72 7.94 -2.74
N GLU A 216 2.89 8.67 -1.99
CA GLU A 216 1.80 9.48 -2.57
C GLU A 216 2.29 10.90 -2.90
N LEU A 217 1.87 11.41 -4.07
CA LEU A 217 2.25 12.73 -4.61
C LEU A 217 1.19 13.81 -4.43
#